data_AF-A0A8S3KJE0-F1
#
_entry.id   AF-A0A8S3KJE0-F1
#
_cell.length_a   1.000
_cell.length_b   1.000
_cell.length_c   1.000
_cell.angle_alpha   90.00
_cell.angle_beta   90.00
_cell.angle_gamma   90.00
#
_symmetry.space_group_name_H-M   'P 1'
#
loop_
_entity.id
_entity.type
_entity.pdbx_description
1 polymer ?
#
loop_
_entity_poly.entity_id
_entity_poly.type
_entity_poly.pdbx_seq_one_letter_code
_entity_poly.pdbx_strand_id
1 'polypeptide(L)'
;MGAPLAPIIADIFMAYLETTLMDELISLGVCEWHRYVDDTFVFINPSANVNGILSVLNGFHPSIKITYKVEKDNELEFLEVKFIRIPERHTFETTIY
;
A
#
# COMPACT_ATOMS: atom_id res chain seq x y z
N MET A 1 -11.38 3.29 17.40
CA MET A 1 -12.39 4.11 16.70
C MET A 1 -13.27 4.76 17.76
N GLY A 2 -13.25 6.08 17.90
CA GLY A 2 -14.00 6.74 18.98
C GLY A 2 -13.82 8.26 19.09
N ALA A 3 -12.73 8.80 18.55
CA ALA A 3 -12.56 10.25 18.40
C ALA A 3 -12.96 10.67 16.97
N PRO A 4 -13.89 11.63 16.79
CA PRO A 4 -14.41 12.02 15.48
C PRO A 4 -13.34 12.65 14.56
N LEU A 5 -12.25 13.17 15.13
CA LEU A 5 -11.15 13.80 14.38
C LEU A 5 -10.05 12.82 13.96
N ALA A 6 -10.00 11.62 14.55
CA ALA A 6 -8.90 10.69 14.30
C ALA A 6 -8.76 10.28 12.81
N PRO A 7 -9.85 10.00 12.06
CA PRO A 7 -9.73 9.64 10.65
C PRO A 7 -9.14 10.75 9.79
N ILE A 8 -9.52 12.02 10.05
CA ILE A 8 -9.01 13.18 9.30
C ILE A 8 -7.53 13.38 9.60
N ILE A 9 -7.12 13.23 10.85
CA ILE A 9 -5.70 13.36 11.23
C ILE A 9 -4.87 12.23 10.59
N ALA A 10 -5.38 11.00 10.57
CA ALA A 10 -4.72 9.88 9.90
C ALA A 10 -4.58 10.14 8.40
N ASP A 11 -5.63 10.62 7.74
CA ASP A 11 -5.63 10.94 6.31
C ASP A 11 -4.60 12.03 5.95
N ILE A 12 -4.55 13.12 6.73
CA ILE A 12 -3.57 14.20 6.56
C ILE A 12 -2.14 13.67 6.76
N PHE A 13 -1.92 12.87 7.80
CA PHE A 13 -0.60 12.33 8.10
C PHE A 13 -0.11 11.37 7.00
N MET A 14 -0.99 10.49 6.49
CA MET A 14 -0.66 9.59 5.39
C MET A 14 -0.40 10.36 4.09
N ALA A 15 -1.18 11.40 3.79
CA ALA A 15 -0.92 12.27 2.65
C ALA A 15 0.44 12.99 2.76
N TYR A 16 0.83 13.40 3.97
CA TYR A 16 2.14 14.01 4.21
C TYR A 16 3.29 13.01 4.01
N LEU A 17 3.13 11.77 4.48
CA LEU A 17 4.08 10.68 4.24
C LEU A 17 4.25 10.44 2.74
N GLU A 18 3.14 10.28 2.01
CA GLU A 18 3.14 10.02 0.57
C GLU A 18 3.82 11.15 -0.19
N THR A 19 3.41 12.40 0.04
CA THR A 19 4.00 13.57 -0.64
C THR A 19 5.48 13.76 -0.35
N THR A 20 5.97 13.31 0.81
CA THR A 20 7.39 13.41 1.17
C THR A 20 8.23 12.30 0.55
N LEU A 21 7.71 11.08 0.44
CA LEU A 21 8.49 9.90 0.07
C LEU A 21 8.26 9.42 -1.37
N MET A 22 7.22 9.91 -2.06
CA MET A 22 6.79 9.32 -3.34
C MET A 22 7.91 9.23 -4.38
N ASP A 23 8.74 10.27 -4.51
CA ASP A 23 9.86 10.28 -5.47
C ASP A 23 10.88 9.17 -5.16
N GLU A 24 11.20 8.97 -3.88
CA GLU A 24 12.10 7.89 -3.44
C GLU A 24 11.45 6.52 -3.64
N LEU A 25 10.16 6.38 -3.32
CA LEU A 25 9.40 5.15 -3.51
C LEU A 25 9.33 4.74 -4.99
N ILE A 26 9.11 5.71 -5.89
CA ILE A 26 9.15 5.49 -7.34
C ILE A 26 10.53 5.01 -7.77
N SER A 27 11.60 5.62 -7.24
CA SER A 27 12.99 5.19 -7.54
C SER A 27 13.29 3.76 -7.08
N LEU A 28 12.61 3.29 -6.03
CA LEU A 28 12.69 1.92 -5.52
C LEU A 28 11.79 0.93 -6.27
N GLY A 29 11.03 1.41 -7.26
CA GLY A 29 10.22 0.56 -8.13
C GLY A 29 8.75 0.47 -7.76
N VAL A 30 8.21 1.40 -6.97
CA VAL A 30 6.76 1.57 -6.83
C VAL A 30 6.20 2.15 -8.14
N CYS A 31 5.21 1.48 -8.73
CA CYS A 31 4.59 1.86 -9.99
C CYS A 31 3.26 2.59 -9.79
N GLU A 32 2.43 2.07 -8.89
CA GLU A 32 1.14 2.68 -8.53
C GLU A 32 0.91 2.55 -7.03
N TRP A 33 0.23 3.54 -6.46
CA TRP A 33 -0.04 3.64 -5.03
C TRP A 33 -1.48 4.07 -4.81
N HIS A 34 -2.28 3.17 -4.25
CA HIS A 34 -3.68 3.41 -3.92
C HIS A 34 -3.85 3.35 -2.40
N ARG A 35 -4.55 4.32 -1.82
CA ARG A 35 -4.73 4.42 -0.36
C ARG A 35 -6.19 4.46 0.04
N TYR A 36 -6.51 3.76 1.13
CA TYR A 36 -7.77 3.84 1.86
C TYR A 36 -7.47 4.11 3.35
N VAL A 37 -7.61 5.37 3.78
CA VAL A 37 -7.22 5.84 5.13
C VAL A 37 -5.76 5.50 5.41
N ASP A 38 -5.48 4.45 6.19
CA ASP A 38 -4.15 3.98 6.57
C ASP A 38 -3.69 2.71 5.81
N ASP A 39 -4.60 2.03 5.11
CA ASP A 39 -4.28 0.86 4.29
C ASP A 39 -3.90 1.25 2.87
N THR A 40 -2.88 0.59 2.31
CA THR A 40 -2.40 0.86 0.95
C THR A 40 -2.34 -0.40 0.08
N PHE A 41 -2.71 -0.22 -1.19
CA PHE A 41 -2.62 -1.21 -2.24
C PHE A 41 -1.63 -0.71 -3.29
N VAL A 42 -0.51 -1.43 -3.43
CA VAL A 42 0.67 -0.91 -4.13
C VAL A 42 1.10 -1.90 -5.21
N PHE A 43 1.30 -1.38 -6.42
CA PHE A 43 1.94 -2.12 -7.50
C PHE A 43 3.42 -1.79 -7.52
N ILE A 44 4.26 -2.81 -7.58
CA ILE A 44 5.71 -2.67 -7.62
C ILE A 44 6.30 -3.45 -8.79
N ASN A 45 7.44 -2.99 -9.29
CA ASN A 45 8.20 -3.73 -10.28
C ASN A 45 8.57 -5.13 -9.74
N PRO A 46 8.55 -6.19 -10.58
CA PRO A 46 8.94 -7.54 -10.15
C PRO A 46 10.36 -7.63 -9.58
N SER A 47 11.25 -6.71 -9.98
CA SER A 47 12.63 -6.62 -9.49
C SER A 47 12.80 -5.68 -8.28
N ALA A 48 11.74 -5.03 -7.81
CA ALA A 48 11.80 -4.09 -6.70
C ALA A 48 12.16 -4.79 -5.39
N ASN A 49 12.97 -4.12 -4.56
CA ASN A 49 13.31 -4.61 -3.23
C ASN A 49 12.26 -4.15 -2.21
N VAL A 50 11.29 -5.04 -1.91
CA VAL A 50 10.23 -4.78 -0.94
C VAL A 50 10.78 -4.36 0.43
N ASN A 51 11.89 -4.95 0.88
CA ASN A 51 12.48 -4.59 2.17
C ASN A 51 13.09 -3.18 2.16
N GLY A 52 13.61 -2.73 1.00
CA GLY A 52 14.07 -1.36 0.82
C GLY A 52 12.93 -0.35 0.91
N ILE A 53 11.83 -0.62 0.19
CA ILE A 53 10.59 0.16 0.26
C ILE A 53 10.09 0.24 1.70
N LEU A 54 10.00 -0.92 2.38
CA LEU A 54 9.55 -1.00 3.76
C LEU A 54 10.46 -0.24 4.73
N SER A 55 11.77 -0.22 4.48
CA SER A 55 12.74 0.52 5.29
C SER A 55 12.56 2.03 5.17
N VAL A 56 12.33 2.55 3.95
CA VAL A 56 12.06 3.98 3.73
C VAL A 56 10.76 4.39 4.44
N LEU A 57 9.70 3.61 4.22
CA LEU A 57 8.40 3.82 4.85
C LEU A 57 8.50 3.83 6.38
N ASN A 58 9.11 2.82 6.99
CA ASN A 58 9.27 2.75 8.44
C ASN A 58 10.33 3.72 9.01
N GLY A 59 11.18 4.28 8.16
CA GLY A 59 12.14 5.32 8.53
C GLY A 59 11.53 6.71 8.67
N PHE A 60 10.31 6.92 8.16
CA PHE A 60 9.67 8.24 8.11
C PHE A 60 9.39 8.84 9.49
N HIS A 61 8.77 8.07 10.39
CA HIS A 61 8.39 8.56 11.70
C HIS A 61 8.26 7.42 12.72
N PRO A 62 8.80 7.56 13.96
CA PRO A 62 8.87 6.46 14.94
C PRO A 62 7.51 5.95 15.42
N SER A 63 6.45 6.75 15.28
CA SER A 63 5.09 6.35 15.68
C SER A 63 4.34 5.55 14.61
N ILE A 64 4.95 5.31 13.45
CA ILE A 64 4.34 4.54 12.36
C ILE A 64 5.09 3.22 12.24
N LYS A 65 4.34 2.16 11.95
CA LYS A 65 4.92 0.89 11.57
C LYS A 65 4.09 0.28 10.46
N ILE A 66 4.60 0.40 9.24
CA ILE A 66 4.01 -0.19 8.06
C ILE A 66 4.38 -1.67 8.01
N THR A 67 3.39 -2.48 7.65
CA THR A 67 3.52 -3.91 7.39
C THR A 67 2.91 -4.20 6.01
N TYR A 68 3.21 -5.35 5.43
CA TYR A 68 2.72 -5.68 4.09
C TYR A 68 2.32 -7.15 3.99
N LYS A 69 1.44 -7.42 3.03
CA LYS A 69 1.20 -8.74 2.46
C LYS A 69 1.61 -8.69 0.99
N VAL A 70 2.20 -9.77 0.49
CA VAL A 70 2.49 -9.92 -0.95
C VAL A 70 1.44 -10.85 -1.53
N GLU A 71 1.07 -10.56 -2.77
CA GLU A 71 0.24 -11.44 -3.58
C GLU A 71 0.80 -12.87 -3.59
N LYS A 72 -0.08 -13.85 -3.40
CA LYS A 72 0.26 -15.26 -3.45
C LYS A 72 -0.75 -15.99 -4.32
N ASP A 73 -0.27 -16.85 -5.22
CA ASP A 73 -1.12 -17.62 -6.13
C ASP A 73 -2.06 -16.74 -6.97
N ASN A 74 -1.58 -15.55 -7.37
CA ASN A 74 -2.32 -14.48 -8.05
C ASN A 74 -3.47 -13.85 -7.22
N GLU A 75 -3.45 -14.03 -5.91
CA GLU A 75 -4.49 -13.51 -5.02
C GLU A 75 -3.89 -12.57 -3.97
N LEU A 76 -4.62 -11.49 -3.67
CA LEU A 76 -4.28 -10.57 -2.59
C LEU A 76 -5.56 -10.04 -1.93
N GLU A 77 -5.56 -10.02 -0.60
CA GLU A 77 -6.65 -9.43 0.18
C GLU A 77 -6.35 -7.97 0.47
N PHE A 78 -7.33 -7.11 0.24
CA PHE A 78 -7.28 -5.70 0.62
C PHE A 78 -8.63 -5.27 1.17
N LEU A 79 -8.63 -4.77 2.41
CA LEU A 79 -9.84 -4.53 3.20
C LEU A 79 -10.67 -5.82 3.32
N GLU A 80 -11.91 -5.84 2.82
CA GLU A 80 -12.81 -7.00 2.79
C GLU A 80 -12.99 -7.55 1.36
N VAL A 81 -12.09 -7.18 0.44
CA VAL A 81 -12.15 -7.58 -0.97
C VAL A 81 -10.94 -8.44 -1.30
N LYS A 82 -11.20 -9.60 -1.91
CA LYS A 82 -10.16 -10.45 -2.48
C LYS A 82 -9.99 -10.11 -3.96
N PHE A 83 -8.77 -9.73 -4.33
CA PHE A 83 -8.35 -9.48 -5.70
C PHE A 83 -7.70 -10.74 -6.27
N ILE A 84 -8.13 -11.14 -7.47
CA ILE A 84 -7.58 -12.29 -8.21
C ILE A 84 -7.07 -11.76 -9.55
N ARG A 85 -5.76 -11.81 -9.77
CA ARG A 85 -5.16 -11.45 -11.05
C ARG A 85 -5.37 -12.59 -12.04
N ILE A 86 -5.87 -12.27 -13.24
CA ILE A 86 -6.02 -13.19 -14.37
C ILE A 86 -4.98 -12.80 -15.43
N PRO A 87 -3.75 -13.38 -15.41
CA PRO A 87 -2.65 -12.96 -16.28
C PRO A 87 -2.99 -13.06 -17.77
N GLU A 88 -3.73 -14.09 -18.17
CA GLU A 88 -4.07 -14.38 -19.56
C GLU A 88 -5.00 -13.32 -20.16
N ARG A 89 -5.76 -12.63 -19.30
CA ARG A 89 -6.73 -11.60 -19.71
C ARG A 89 -6.27 -10.19 -19.36
N HIS A 90 -5.12 -10.03 -18.70
CA HIS A 90 -4.66 -8.74 -18.15
C HIS A 90 -5.74 -8.01 -17.33
N THR A 91 -6.49 -8.75 -16.52
CA THR A 91 -7.60 -8.21 -15.72
C THR A 91 -7.50 -8.69 -14.27
N PHE A 92 -8.24 -8.01 -13.39
CA PHE A 92 -8.48 -8.44 -12.02
C PHE A 92 -9.96 -8.80 -11.87
N GLU A 93 -10.22 -9.94 -11.25
CA GLU A 93 -11.53 -10.29 -10.73
C GLU A 93 -11.54 -9.98 -9.22
N THR A 94 -12.71 -9.60 -8.70
CA THR A 94 -12.87 -9.29 -7.27
C THR A 94 -14.02 -10.09 -6.69
N THR A 95 -13.84 -10.57 -5.47
CA THR A 95 -14.93 -11.15 -4.68
C THR A 95 -14.98 -10.53 -3.30
N ILE A 96 -16.19 -10.34 -2.80
CA ILE A 96 -16.47 -9.93 -1.42
C ILE A 96 -16.62 -11.22 -0.60
N TYR A 97 -16.15 -11.20 0.65
CA TYR A 97 -16.36 -12.28 1.61
C TYR A 97 -17.76 -12.28 2.23
#